data_AF-A0A1T5K3T2-F1
#
_entry.id   AF-A0A1T5K3T2-F1
#
_cell.length_a   1.000
_cell.length_b   1.000
_cell.length_c   1.000
_cell.angle_alpha   90.00
_cell.angle_beta   90.00
_cell.angle_gamma   90.00
#
_symmetry.space_group_name_H-M   'P 1'
#
loop_
_entity.id
_entity.type
_entity.pdbx_description
1 polymer ?
#
loop_
_entity_poly.entity_id
_entity_poly.type
_entity_poly.pdbx_seq_one_letter_code
_entity_poly.pdbx_strand_id
1 'polypeptide(L)'
;MTTVPFLDVASMARWVAHRGPEPVIRRLMDALEVDFARWPDLDKRPRIASHSRDGVIELMPTSDDVTYGFKFVNGHPRNPARGYQTVTAFGVLADVRNGYPTFLAEMTLLTALRTAATSALAARYLARAGSRTLALIGAGSQSEFQALGMRAALGITHLRVWDTDPGAQAKLARHARALGFEVHEATSGEDAVTGADVITTCTADKANATVLTHGMVFRLARPGVHVNAIGGDCPGKTELDPAILRGAEVFVEYEPQTRIEGEIQQTPDLVVTELWEVVAGRRDGRHGAPATAGPGDAFARHAGDRRTPDDATVTVFDSVGFAVEDWTALRLVRDDVPTGLLQHLDLVAEPEDPKDLYSLVLAAEQDDRADSRDALDRLMGLTGRGHVEALATARR
;
A
#
# COMPACT_ATOMS: atom_id res chain seq x y z
N MET A 1 18.21 -26.45 2.89
CA MET A 1 17.72 -25.33 2.08
C MET A 1 16.59 -24.64 2.81
N THR A 2 16.98 -23.66 3.61
CA THR A 2 16.11 -22.62 4.14
C THR A 2 15.50 -21.86 2.96
N THR A 3 14.22 -22.08 2.70
CA THR A 3 13.48 -21.35 1.66
C THR A 3 12.72 -20.19 2.28
N VAL A 4 12.59 -19.11 1.52
CA VAL A 4 11.83 -17.91 1.92
C VAL A 4 10.41 -18.03 1.37
N PRO A 5 9.37 -18.03 2.23
CA PRO A 5 7.99 -17.99 1.76
C PRO A 5 7.73 -16.74 0.93
N PHE A 6 7.12 -16.92 -0.23
CA PHE A 6 6.83 -15.90 -1.21
C PHE A 6 5.35 -15.87 -1.55
N LEU A 7 4.74 -14.70 -1.39
CA LEU A 7 3.41 -14.41 -1.88
C LEU A 7 3.49 -13.65 -3.20
N ASP A 8 2.98 -14.26 -4.26
CA ASP A 8 2.93 -13.65 -5.60
C ASP A 8 1.61 -12.91 -5.87
N VAL A 9 1.58 -12.15 -6.97
CA VAL A 9 0.41 -11.37 -7.40
C VAL A 9 -0.86 -12.21 -7.50
N ALA A 10 -0.78 -13.41 -8.09
CA ALA A 10 -1.94 -14.26 -8.30
C ALA A 10 -2.50 -14.78 -6.96
N SER A 11 -1.62 -15.09 -6.02
CA SER A 11 -1.96 -15.62 -4.71
C SER A 11 -2.47 -14.55 -3.78
N MET A 12 -1.90 -13.33 -3.80
CA MET A 12 -2.50 -12.19 -3.13
C MET A 12 -3.89 -11.89 -3.68
N ALA A 13 -4.05 -11.82 -5.00
CA ALA A 13 -5.36 -11.54 -5.59
C ALA A 13 -6.41 -12.59 -5.17
N ARG A 14 -6.03 -13.87 -5.13
CA ARG A 14 -6.88 -14.95 -4.61
C ARG A 14 -7.20 -14.79 -3.12
N TRP A 15 -6.21 -14.45 -2.30
CA TRP A 15 -6.42 -14.21 -0.87
C TRP A 15 -7.38 -13.04 -0.63
N VAL A 16 -7.16 -11.91 -1.30
CA VAL A 16 -8.03 -10.72 -1.23
C VAL A 16 -9.45 -11.06 -1.71
N ALA A 17 -9.59 -11.77 -2.84
CA ALA A 17 -10.89 -12.16 -3.36
C ALA A 17 -11.64 -13.10 -2.42
N HIS A 18 -10.94 -14.05 -1.79
CA HIS A 18 -11.53 -15.01 -0.86
C HIS A 18 -11.95 -14.37 0.47
N ARG A 19 -11.10 -13.50 1.04
CA ARG A 19 -11.38 -12.77 2.29
C ARG A 19 -12.38 -11.63 2.09
N GLY A 20 -12.41 -11.05 0.89
CA GLY A 20 -13.07 -9.80 0.58
C GLY A 20 -12.14 -8.60 0.83
N PRO A 21 -12.03 -7.63 -0.10
CA PRO A 21 -11.13 -6.49 0.05
C PRO A 21 -11.47 -5.58 1.23
N GLU A 22 -12.76 -5.35 1.51
CA GLU A 22 -13.16 -4.51 2.65
C GLU A 22 -12.85 -5.15 4.02
N PRO A 23 -13.14 -6.46 4.28
CA PRO A 23 -12.63 -7.14 5.46
C PRO A 23 -11.12 -7.07 5.61
N VAL A 24 -10.36 -7.20 4.52
CA VAL A 24 -8.89 -7.05 4.56
C VAL A 24 -8.48 -5.64 4.97
N ILE A 25 -9.07 -4.60 4.36
CA ILE A 25 -8.80 -3.20 4.72
C ILE A 25 -9.11 -2.93 6.19
N ARG A 26 -10.23 -3.45 6.71
CA ARG A 26 -10.59 -3.31 8.13
C ARG A 26 -9.53 -3.92 9.05
N ARG A 27 -9.05 -5.14 8.74
CA ARG A 27 -8.00 -5.78 9.54
C ARG A 27 -6.66 -5.07 9.45
N LEU A 28 -6.32 -4.51 8.28
CA LEU A 28 -5.14 -3.66 8.13
C LEU A 28 -5.28 -2.39 8.97
N MET A 29 -6.44 -1.74 8.97
CA MET A 29 -6.72 -0.56 9.77
C MET A 29 -6.54 -0.84 11.28
N ASP A 30 -7.04 -1.99 11.76
CA ASP A 30 -6.88 -2.41 13.16
C ASP A 30 -5.41 -2.69 13.50
N ALA A 31 -4.66 -3.35 12.61
CA ALA A 31 -3.24 -3.61 12.80
C ALA A 31 -2.40 -2.31 12.78
N LEU A 32 -2.72 -1.39 11.87
CA LEU A 32 -2.08 -0.07 11.79
C LEU A 32 -2.33 0.74 13.05
N GLU A 33 -3.54 0.69 13.61
CA GLU A 33 -3.85 1.37 14.87
C GLU A 33 -2.97 0.86 16.03
N VAL A 34 -2.74 -0.45 16.12
CA VAL A 34 -1.83 -1.04 17.11
C VAL A 34 -0.40 -0.54 16.91
N ASP A 35 0.11 -0.53 15.68
CA ASP A 35 1.48 -0.12 15.40
C ASP A 35 1.70 1.41 15.56
N PHE A 36 0.71 2.23 15.19
CA PHE A 36 0.74 3.67 15.43
C PHE A 36 0.67 3.99 16.94
N ALA A 37 -0.09 3.23 17.74
CA ALA A 37 -0.12 3.44 19.19
C ALA A 37 1.25 3.22 19.88
N ARG A 38 2.13 2.41 19.28
CA ARG A 38 3.50 2.14 19.75
C ARG A 38 4.58 2.79 18.90
N TRP A 39 4.25 3.87 18.18
CA TRP A 39 5.17 4.57 17.28
C TRP A 39 6.57 4.86 17.84
N PRO A 40 6.77 5.24 19.13
CA PRO A 40 8.11 5.46 19.68
C PRO A 40 9.01 4.22 19.69
N ASP A 41 8.44 3.02 19.67
CA ASP A 41 9.18 1.74 19.74
C ASP A 41 9.69 1.29 18.36
N LEU A 42 9.32 1.99 17.29
CA LEU A 42 9.69 1.65 15.91
C LEU A 42 10.92 2.46 15.47
N ASP A 43 11.87 1.82 14.80
CA ASP A 43 12.91 2.54 14.06
C ASP A 43 12.33 3.11 12.77
N LYS A 44 12.53 4.41 12.59
CA LYS A 44 11.85 5.23 11.58
C LYS A 44 12.87 6.10 10.87
N ARG A 45 12.80 6.10 9.54
CA ARG A 45 13.62 6.96 8.70
C ARG A 45 12.80 7.39 7.49
N PRO A 46 13.01 8.60 6.96
CA PRO A 46 12.45 8.95 5.65
C PRO A 46 12.90 7.94 4.59
N ARG A 47 12.02 7.65 3.63
CA ARG A 47 12.36 6.79 2.50
C ARG A 47 13.53 7.33 1.69
N ILE A 48 14.23 6.41 1.03
CA ILE A 48 15.35 6.75 0.15
C ILE A 48 14.82 6.82 -1.28
N ALA A 49 14.82 8.00 -1.88
CA ALA A 49 14.30 8.24 -3.22
C ALA A 49 15.40 8.43 -4.26
N SER A 50 15.26 7.76 -5.40
CA SER A 50 16.06 7.95 -6.62
C SER A 50 15.16 8.56 -7.69
N HIS A 51 15.20 9.89 -7.81
CA HIS A 51 14.38 10.61 -8.78
C HIS A 51 14.92 10.50 -10.21
N SER A 52 14.01 10.35 -11.15
CA SER A 52 14.26 10.47 -12.59
C SER A 52 13.32 11.54 -13.18
N ARG A 53 13.53 11.88 -14.45
CA ARG A 53 12.69 12.86 -15.16
C ARG A 53 11.20 12.52 -15.09
N ASP A 54 10.86 11.25 -15.33
CA ASP A 54 9.48 10.80 -15.52
C ASP A 54 8.92 10.04 -14.32
N GLY A 55 9.69 9.91 -13.23
CA GLY A 55 9.24 9.18 -12.04
C GLY A 55 10.25 9.15 -10.90
N VAL A 56 10.06 8.21 -10.00
CA VAL A 56 10.90 7.96 -8.82
C VAL A 56 10.90 6.48 -8.50
N ILE A 57 11.99 5.99 -7.93
CA ILE A 57 12.11 4.66 -7.33
C ILE A 57 12.57 4.84 -5.88
N GLU A 58 11.94 4.11 -4.97
CA GLU A 58 12.08 4.35 -3.53
C GLU A 58 12.27 3.06 -2.74
N LEU A 59 13.03 3.17 -1.65
CA LEU A 59 13.14 2.15 -0.61
C LEU A 59 12.60 2.70 0.70
N MET A 60 11.66 1.97 1.30
CA MET A 60 10.93 2.37 2.50
C MET A 60 11.18 1.37 3.64
N PRO A 61 12.24 1.54 4.45
CA PRO A 61 12.59 0.62 5.53
C PRO A 61 12.00 1.05 6.89
N THR A 62 11.70 0.08 7.74
CA THR A 62 11.40 0.27 9.17
C THR A 62 11.64 -1.04 9.93
N SER A 63 11.73 -0.99 11.25
CA SER A 63 11.83 -2.18 12.08
C SER A 63 11.30 -1.95 13.50
N ASP A 64 10.97 -3.04 14.18
CA ASP A 64 11.03 -3.12 15.64
C ASP A 64 12.23 -3.99 16.06
N ASP A 65 12.34 -4.34 17.34
CA ASP A 65 13.43 -5.20 17.84
C ASP A 65 13.37 -6.67 17.35
N VAL A 66 12.31 -7.06 16.63
CA VAL A 66 12.06 -8.44 16.21
C VAL A 66 12.13 -8.59 14.70
N THR A 67 11.49 -7.69 13.97
CA THR A 67 11.30 -7.78 12.52
C THR A 67 11.71 -6.48 11.83
N TYR A 68 12.56 -6.62 10.83
CA TYR A 68 12.87 -5.57 9.86
C TYR A 68 11.99 -5.77 8.63
N GLY A 69 11.52 -4.67 8.03
CA GLY A 69 10.86 -4.74 6.75
C GLY A 69 11.21 -3.57 5.86
N PHE A 70 11.13 -3.81 4.55
CA PHE A 70 11.21 -2.75 3.59
C PHE A 70 10.29 -3.01 2.41
N LYS A 71 9.90 -1.92 1.74
CA LYS A 71 9.24 -1.95 0.45
C LYS A 71 10.11 -1.27 -0.60
N PHE A 72 10.25 -1.93 -1.75
CA PHE A 72 10.65 -1.31 -3.01
C PHE A 72 9.39 -0.82 -3.73
N VAL A 73 9.38 0.41 -4.20
CA VAL A 73 8.25 0.97 -4.95
C VAL A 73 8.70 1.98 -6.00
N ASN A 74 7.96 2.08 -7.11
CA ASN A 74 8.12 3.18 -8.06
C ASN A 74 6.88 4.09 -8.11
N GLY A 75 7.08 5.34 -8.53
CA GLY A 75 6.00 6.27 -8.87
C GLY A 75 6.26 6.91 -10.23
N HIS A 76 5.54 6.47 -11.27
CA HIS A 76 5.74 6.92 -12.66
C HIS A 76 4.40 7.23 -13.34
N PRO A 77 3.85 8.45 -13.17
CA PRO A 77 2.50 8.80 -13.65
C PRO A 77 2.24 8.58 -15.15
N ARG A 78 3.29 8.61 -15.98
CA ARG A 78 3.18 8.42 -17.45
C ARG A 78 3.19 6.96 -17.90
N ASN A 79 3.38 6.00 -16.99
CA ASN A 79 3.43 4.58 -17.33
C ASN A 79 2.14 4.02 -17.99
N PRO A 80 0.92 4.39 -17.54
CA PRO A 80 -0.31 3.86 -18.13
C PRO A 80 -0.44 4.11 -19.63
N ALA A 81 -0.01 5.28 -20.11
CA ALA A 81 0.00 5.61 -21.54
C ALA A 81 0.89 4.69 -22.39
N ARG A 82 1.75 3.88 -21.74
CA ARG A 82 2.68 2.93 -22.35
C ARG A 82 2.34 1.47 -22.00
N GLY A 83 1.22 1.21 -21.32
CA GLY A 83 0.82 -0.13 -20.89
C GLY A 83 1.48 -0.64 -19.61
N TYR A 84 2.17 0.22 -18.86
CA TYR A 84 2.76 -0.12 -17.55
C TYR A 84 1.93 0.48 -16.39
N GLN A 85 2.12 -0.02 -15.17
CA GLN A 85 1.48 0.52 -13.98
C GLN A 85 2.21 1.78 -13.49
N THR A 86 1.46 2.77 -12.97
CA THR A 86 2.03 3.95 -12.31
C THR A 86 2.86 3.57 -11.08
N VAL A 87 2.36 2.60 -10.31
CA VAL A 87 2.97 2.07 -9.09
C VAL A 87 3.10 0.56 -9.21
N THR A 88 4.30 0.05 -8.99
CA THR A 88 4.62 -1.35 -8.73
C THR A 88 5.48 -1.44 -7.48
N ALA A 89 5.27 -2.48 -6.69
CA ALA A 89 6.01 -2.67 -5.46
C ALA A 89 6.15 -4.15 -5.09
N PHE A 90 7.16 -4.44 -4.29
CA PHE A 90 7.33 -5.67 -3.53
C PHE A 90 8.02 -5.34 -2.21
N GLY A 91 7.93 -6.24 -1.23
CA GLY A 91 8.55 -6.02 0.07
C GLY A 91 8.94 -7.30 0.78
N VAL A 92 9.86 -7.14 1.73
CA VAL A 92 10.50 -8.23 2.45
C VAL A 92 10.36 -7.98 3.95
N LEU A 93 10.14 -9.06 4.71
CA LEU A 93 10.40 -9.10 6.15
C LEU A 93 11.67 -9.89 6.42
N ALA A 94 12.43 -9.48 7.42
CA ALA A 94 13.62 -10.17 7.90
C ALA A 94 13.64 -10.25 9.43
N ASP A 95 14.34 -11.25 9.98
CA ASP A 95 14.59 -11.38 11.41
C ASP A 95 15.73 -10.44 11.81
N VAL A 96 15.48 -9.53 12.75
CA VAL A 96 16.48 -8.54 13.20
C VAL A 96 17.69 -9.20 13.86
N ARG A 97 17.52 -10.38 14.46
CA ARG A 97 18.57 -11.06 15.24
C ARG A 97 19.69 -11.61 14.37
N ASN A 98 19.41 -11.97 13.12
CA ASN A 98 20.37 -12.61 12.22
C ASN A 98 20.36 -12.03 10.79
N GLY A 99 19.42 -11.15 10.46
CA GLY A 99 19.29 -10.52 9.14
C GLY A 99 18.66 -11.40 8.06
N TYR A 100 18.22 -12.62 8.36
CA TYR A 100 17.68 -13.53 7.36
C TYR A 100 16.28 -13.09 6.89
N PRO A 101 16.01 -13.06 5.57
CA PRO A 101 14.67 -12.82 5.06
C PRO A 101 13.74 -13.97 5.46
N THR A 102 12.56 -13.60 5.95
CA THR A 102 11.54 -14.53 6.47
C THR A 102 10.26 -14.53 5.63
N PHE A 103 10.05 -13.51 4.80
CA PHE A 103 8.88 -13.41 3.94
C PHE A 103 9.15 -12.42 2.80
N LEU A 104 8.72 -12.76 1.60
CA LEU A 104 8.68 -11.86 0.45
C LEU A 104 7.23 -11.79 -0.05
N ALA A 105 6.73 -10.61 -0.39
CA ALA A 105 5.42 -10.46 -1.01
C ALA A 105 5.46 -9.44 -2.13
N GLU A 106 4.60 -9.62 -3.14
CA GLU A 106 4.26 -8.51 -4.00
C GLU A 106 3.51 -7.45 -3.17
N MET A 107 3.70 -6.18 -3.53
CA MET A 107 3.12 -5.08 -2.78
C MET A 107 2.41 -4.07 -3.66
N THR A 108 2.15 -4.37 -4.93
CA THR A 108 1.32 -3.49 -5.77
C THR A 108 -0.13 -3.47 -5.28
N LEU A 109 -0.75 -4.65 -5.08
CA LEU A 109 -2.09 -4.76 -4.49
C LEU A 109 -2.07 -4.40 -3.01
N LEU A 110 -1.06 -4.86 -2.28
CA LEU A 110 -0.93 -4.59 -0.84
C LEU A 110 -0.77 -3.09 -0.56
N THR A 111 -0.09 -2.34 -1.44
CA THR A 111 0.00 -0.87 -1.37
C THR A 111 -1.39 -0.24 -1.46
N ALA A 112 -2.24 -0.67 -2.40
CA ALA A 112 -3.57 -0.10 -2.51
C ALA A 112 -4.45 -0.39 -1.27
N LEU A 113 -4.31 -1.60 -0.71
CA LEU A 113 -5.02 -2.00 0.51
C LEU A 113 -4.53 -1.22 1.75
N ARG A 114 -3.21 -1.12 1.96
CA ARG A 114 -2.65 -0.42 3.11
C ARG A 114 -2.88 1.09 3.01
N THR A 115 -2.76 1.70 1.84
CA THR A 115 -3.07 3.13 1.65
C THR A 115 -4.54 3.42 1.98
N ALA A 116 -5.48 2.57 1.54
CA ALA A 116 -6.88 2.69 1.93
C ALA A 116 -7.11 2.50 3.44
N ALA A 117 -6.38 1.58 4.07
CA ALA A 117 -6.45 1.34 5.51
C ALA A 117 -5.90 2.53 6.32
N THR A 118 -4.80 3.14 5.89
CA THR A 118 -4.22 4.34 6.52
C THR A 118 -5.16 5.54 6.40
N SER A 119 -5.70 5.81 5.21
CA SER A 119 -6.71 6.87 5.04
C SER A 119 -7.94 6.60 5.91
N ALA A 120 -8.40 5.34 5.98
CA ALA A 120 -9.53 4.93 6.82
C ALA A 120 -9.24 5.11 8.32
N LEU A 121 -8.03 4.77 8.77
CA LEU A 121 -7.56 5.03 10.13
C LEU A 121 -7.62 6.52 10.45
N ALA A 122 -7.03 7.38 9.60
CA ALA A 122 -7.07 8.83 9.77
C ALA A 122 -8.52 9.34 9.84
N ALA A 123 -9.36 8.95 8.89
CA ALA A 123 -10.75 9.38 8.83
C ALA A 123 -11.56 8.95 10.07
N ARG A 124 -11.29 7.78 10.65
CA ARG A 124 -11.95 7.32 11.89
C ARG A 124 -11.71 8.25 13.09
N TYR A 125 -10.56 8.91 13.13
CA TYR A 125 -10.18 9.86 14.18
C TYR A 125 -10.54 11.31 13.85
N LEU A 126 -10.59 11.65 12.55
CA LEU A 126 -10.60 13.03 12.08
C LEU A 126 -11.89 13.44 11.37
N ALA A 127 -12.63 12.51 10.76
CA ALA A 127 -13.88 12.81 10.05
C ALA A 127 -15.08 12.94 10.99
N ARG A 128 -16.14 13.63 10.56
CA ARG A 128 -17.35 13.84 11.37
C ARG A 128 -18.06 12.50 11.60
N ALA A 129 -18.63 12.33 12.79
CA ALA A 129 -19.53 11.22 13.05
C ALA A 129 -20.74 11.32 12.10
N GLY A 130 -21.22 10.17 11.62
CA GLY A 130 -22.36 10.14 10.70
C GLY A 130 -22.06 10.60 9.28
N SER A 131 -20.80 10.75 8.88
CA SER A 131 -20.42 10.98 7.47
C SER A 131 -21.00 9.88 6.57
N ARG A 132 -21.54 10.24 5.39
CA ARG A 132 -22.18 9.31 4.44
C ARG A 132 -21.74 9.50 2.99
N THR A 133 -21.25 10.69 2.64
CA THR A 133 -20.90 11.07 1.28
C THR A 133 -19.40 11.31 1.13
N LEU A 134 -18.76 10.54 0.25
CA LEU A 134 -17.36 10.69 -0.13
C LEU A 134 -17.26 11.30 -1.54
N ALA A 135 -16.51 12.38 -1.69
CA ALA A 135 -16.03 12.83 -2.98
C ALA A 135 -14.69 12.14 -3.30
N LEU A 136 -14.59 11.49 -4.46
CA LEU A 136 -13.37 10.85 -4.95
C LEU A 136 -12.89 11.61 -6.20
N ILE A 137 -11.77 12.31 -6.05
CA ILE A 137 -11.12 13.07 -7.10
C ILE A 137 -9.88 12.29 -7.56
N GLY A 138 -9.92 11.79 -8.78
CA GLY A 138 -9.02 10.75 -9.26
C GLY A 138 -9.67 9.37 -9.15
N ALA A 139 -9.84 8.71 -10.30
CA ALA A 139 -10.51 7.43 -10.48
C ALA A 139 -9.56 6.31 -10.94
N GLY A 140 -8.25 6.51 -10.71
CA GLY A 140 -7.19 5.56 -11.01
C GLY A 140 -7.18 4.32 -10.10
N SER A 141 -6.01 3.72 -9.90
CA SER A 141 -5.83 2.42 -9.23
C SER A 141 -6.17 2.40 -7.74
N GLN A 142 -6.18 3.56 -7.07
CA GLN A 142 -6.46 3.65 -5.63
C GLN A 142 -7.96 3.77 -5.32
N SER A 143 -8.77 4.18 -6.29
CA SER A 143 -10.10 4.75 -6.03
C SER A 143 -11.12 3.75 -5.47
N GLU A 144 -11.17 2.51 -5.98
CA GLU A 144 -12.04 1.48 -5.41
C GLU A 144 -11.66 1.13 -3.97
N PHE A 145 -10.36 1.03 -3.67
CA PHE A 145 -9.87 0.70 -2.34
C PHE A 145 -10.17 1.82 -1.34
N GLN A 146 -9.98 3.08 -1.74
CA GLN A 146 -10.33 4.25 -0.94
C GLN A 146 -11.83 4.28 -0.60
N ALA A 147 -12.71 4.00 -1.57
CA ALA A 147 -14.15 3.90 -1.33
C ALA A 147 -14.48 2.82 -0.26
N LEU A 148 -13.85 1.64 -0.38
CA LEU A 148 -14.05 0.55 0.58
C LEU A 148 -13.48 0.87 1.97
N GLY A 149 -12.32 1.51 2.06
CA GLY A 149 -11.72 1.95 3.32
C GLY A 149 -12.59 2.97 4.05
N MET A 150 -13.09 3.98 3.32
CA MET A 150 -14.01 4.96 3.90
C MET A 150 -15.33 4.33 4.35
N ARG A 151 -15.85 3.35 3.62
CA ARG A 151 -17.01 2.57 4.09
C ARG A 151 -16.69 1.76 5.35
N ALA A 152 -15.52 1.11 5.41
CA ALA A 152 -15.11 0.33 6.56
C ALA A 152 -14.95 1.19 7.83
N ALA A 153 -14.41 2.41 7.72
CA ALA A 153 -14.20 3.31 8.85
C ALA A 153 -15.44 4.11 9.26
N LEU A 154 -16.23 4.62 8.30
CA LEU A 154 -17.27 5.62 8.57
C LEU A 154 -18.68 5.18 8.18
N GLY A 155 -18.82 4.08 7.42
CA GLY A 155 -20.09 3.66 6.85
C GLY A 155 -20.54 4.55 5.67
N ILE A 156 -19.59 5.06 4.87
CA ILE A 156 -19.89 5.76 3.60
C ILE A 156 -20.73 4.87 2.69
N THR A 157 -21.78 5.44 2.10
CA THR A 157 -22.67 4.77 1.15
C THR A 157 -22.83 5.50 -0.17
N HIS A 158 -22.54 6.81 -0.21
CA HIS A 158 -22.67 7.64 -1.40
C HIS A 158 -21.29 8.10 -1.89
N LEU A 159 -21.02 7.92 -3.17
CA LEU A 159 -19.80 8.39 -3.84
C LEU A 159 -20.13 9.47 -4.87
N ARG A 160 -19.34 10.53 -4.87
CA ARG A 160 -19.33 11.57 -5.92
C ARG A 160 -17.98 11.49 -6.61
N VAL A 161 -17.94 10.99 -7.84
CA VAL A 161 -16.70 10.62 -8.51
C VAL A 161 -16.37 11.57 -9.64
N TRP A 162 -15.11 12.01 -9.73
CA TRP A 162 -14.61 12.81 -10.84
C TRP A 162 -13.19 12.42 -11.22
N ASP A 163 -12.93 12.34 -12.52
CA ASP A 163 -11.59 12.26 -13.11
C ASP A 163 -11.56 13.02 -14.44
N THR A 164 -10.39 13.55 -14.80
CA THR A 164 -10.12 14.10 -16.14
C THR A 164 -10.22 13.07 -17.26
N ASP A 165 -9.96 11.79 -16.96
CA ASP A 165 -10.16 10.66 -17.85
C ASP A 165 -11.57 10.07 -17.68
N PRO A 166 -12.49 10.26 -18.64
CA PRO A 166 -13.84 9.72 -18.57
C PRO A 166 -13.85 8.18 -18.52
N GLY A 167 -12.82 7.51 -19.06
CA GLY A 167 -12.69 6.06 -18.98
C GLY A 167 -12.39 5.58 -17.56
N ALA A 168 -11.50 6.26 -16.85
CA ALA A 168 -11.21 5.99 -15.45
C ALA A 168 -12.44 6.25 -14.55
N GLN A 169 -13.13 7.38 -14.78
CA GLN A 169 -14.37 7.70 -14.06
C GLN A 169 -15.45 6.64 -14.28
N ALA A 170 -15.70 6.23 -15.54
CA ALA A 170 -16.68 5.20 -15.85
C ALA A 170 -16.29 3.82 -15.27
N LYS A 171 -14.99 3.49 -15.23
CA LYS A 171 -14.48 2.27 -14.58
C LYS A 171 -14.82 2.27 -13.09
N LEU A 172 -14.48 3.34 -12.37
CA LEU A 172 -14.77 3.46 -10.94
C LEU A 172 -16.27 3.41 -10.68
N ALA A 173 -17.08 4.14 -11.45
CA ALA A 173 -18.52 4.16 -11.27
C ALA A 173 -19.15 2.77 -11.43
N ARG A 174 -18.71 2.00 -12.44
CA ARG A 174 -19.15 0.61 -12.64
C ARG A 174 -18.79 -0.28 -11.45
N HIS A 175 -17.53 -0.26 -10.99
CA HIS A 175 -17.09 -1.11 -9.88
C HIS A 175 -17.76 -0.70 -8.56
N ALA A 176 -17.85 0.59 -8.27
CA ALA A 176 -18.50 1.09 -7.07
C ALA A 176 -19.99 0.72 -7.00
N ARG A 177 -20.74 0.83 -8.11
CA ARG A 177 -22.14 0.37 -8.17
C ARG A 177 -22.25 -1.14 -7.92
N ALA A 178 -21.36 -1.94 -8.50
CA ALA A 178 -21.31 -3.38 -8.26
C ALA A 178 -20.98 -3.74 -6.79
N LEU A 179 -20.24 -2.86 -6.09
CA LEU A 179 -19.94 -2.96 -4.66
C LEU A 179 -21.07 -2.41 -3.77
N GLY A 180 -22.18 -1.94 -4.34
CA GLY A 180 -23.36 -1.47 -3.62
C GLY A 180 -23.33 0.01 -3.20
N PHE A 181 -22.46 0.83 -3.77
CA PHE A 181 -22.47 2.28 -3.54
C PHE A 181 -23.51 2.98 -4.40
N GLU A 182 -24.12 4.04 -3.88
CA GLU A 182 -24.81 5.03 -4.68
C GLU A 182 -23.78 5.97 -5.31
N VAL A 183 -23.79 6.09 -6.65
CA VAL A 183 -22.72 6.80 -7.38
C VAL A 183 -23.29 7.95 -8.21
N HIS A 184 -22.85 9.16 -7.87
CA HIS A 184 -22.97 10.36 -8.69
C HIS A 184 -21.70 10.55 -9.52
N GLU A 185 -21.84 10.44 -10.85
CA GLU A 185 -20.76 10.74 -11.80
C GLU A 185 -20.73 12.26 -12.01
N ALA A 186 -19.80 12.93 -11.33
CA ALA A 186 -19.73 14.38 -11.36
C ALA A 186 -19.14 14.89 -12.67
N THR A 187 -19.50 16.13 -13.02
CA THR A 187 -19.09 16.81 -14.25
C THR A 187 -17.85 17.68 -14.07
N SER A 188 -17.49 18.01 -12.83
CA SER A 188 -16.29 18.77 -12.45
C SER A 188 -15.85 18.40 -11.03
N GLY A 189 -14.64 18.81 -10.65
CA GLY A 189 -14.18 18.71 -9.25
C GLY A 189 -15.11 19.46 -8.29
N GLU A 190 -15.64 20.62 -8.69
CA GLU A 190 -16.60 21.41 -7.88
C GLU A 190 -17.91 20.64 -7.65
N ASP A 191 -18.46 20.02 -8.69
CA ASP A 191 -19.66 19.17 -8.60
C ASP A 191 -19.41 17.97 -7.67
N ALA A 192 -18.24 17.33 -7.78
CA ALA A 192 -17.88 16.19 -6.94
C ALA A 192 -17.80 16.56 -5.45
N VAL A 193 -17.15 17.66 -5.09
CA VAL A 193 -16.99 18.05 -3.68
C VAL A 193 -18.25 18.66 -3.06
N THR A 194 -19.21 19.12 -3.88
CA THR A 194 -20.40 19.80 -3.39
C THR A 194 -21.21 18.90 -2.45
N GLY A 195 -21.32 19.31 -1.18
CA GLY A 195 -22.04 18.59 -0.14
C GLY A 195 -21.34 17.32 0.38
N ALA A 196 -20.07 17.08 0.03
CA ALA A 196 -19.31 15.94 0.54
C ALA A 196 -18.98 16.08 2.04
N ASP A 197 -19.03 14.95 2.77
CA ASP A 197 -18.58 14.88 4.17
C ASP A 197 -17.08 14.59 4.25
N VAL A 198 -16.57 13.84 3.28
CA VAL A 198 -15.16 13.47 3.13
C VAL A 198 -14.75 13.71 1.68
N ILE A 199 -13.54 14.19 1.45
CA ILE A 199 -12.93 14.28 0.12
C ILE A 199 -11.65 13.46 0.14
N THR A 200 -11.46 12.59 -0.86
CA THR A 200 -10.17 11.93 -1.11
C THR A 200 -9.65 12.36 -2.47
N THR A 201 -8.44 12.91 -2.52
CA THR A 201 -7.70 13.18 -3.77
C THR A 201 -6.65 12.11 -3.98
N CYS A 202 -6.65 11.48 -5.15
CA CYS A 202 -5.73 10.40 -5.49
C CYS A 202 -5.29 10.46 -6.97
N THR A 203 -4.98 11.67 -7.43
CA THR A 203 -4.58 11.94 -8.80
C THR A 203 -3.08 11.68 -9.03
N ALA A 204 -2.73 11.40 -10.28
CA ALA A 204 -1.36 11.11 -10.68
C ALA A 204 -0.88 12.12 -11.72
N ASP A 205 -0.49 13.31 -11.26
CA ASP A 205 0.25 14.29 -12.06
C ASP A 205 1.53 14.70 -11.33
N LYS A 206 2.70 14.59 -11.97
CA LYS A 206 3.99 14.93 -11.35
C LYS A 206 4.26 16.43 -11.51
N ALA A 207 3.44 17.23 -10.86
CA ALA A 207 3.51 18.69 -10.86
C ALA A 207 2.89 19.26 -9.58
N ASN A 208 3.18 20.54 -9.29
CA ASN A 208 2.49 21.30 -8.26
C ASN A 208 1.09 21.67 -8.76
N ALA A 209 0.14 20.74 -8.65
CA ALA A 209 -1.23 20.93 -9.10
C ALA A 209 -2.11 21.53 -8.00
N THR A 210 -3.18 22.20 -8.41
CA THR A 210 -4.27 22.64 -7.53
C THR A 210 -5.54 21.91 -7.95
N VAL A 211 -5.63 20.65 -7.54
CA VAL A 211 -6.78 19.77 -7.76
C VAL A 211 -7.96 20.22 -6.89
N LEU A 212 -7.71 20.56 -5.63
CA LEU A 212 -8.68 21.20 -4.75
C LEU A 212 -8.32 22.66 -4.52
N THR A 213 -9.29 23.54 -4.76
CA THR A 213 -9.19 24.96 -4.41
C THR A 213 -9.73 25.22 -3.00
N HIS A 214 -9.30 26.31 -2.37
CA HIS A 214 -9.90 26.73 -1.09
C HIS A 214 -11.44 26.83 -1.15
N GLY A 215 -12.00 27.34 -2.25
CA GLY A 215 -13.45 27.45 -2.44
C GLY A 215 -14.17 26.10 -2.45
N MET A 216 -13.57 25.08 -3.09
CA MET A 216 -14.11 23.72 -3.09
C MET A 216 -14.27 23.16 -1.68
N VAL A 217 -13.27 23.35 -0.82
CA VAL A 217 -13.25 22.80 0.54
C VAL A 217 -14.10 23.62 1.51
N PHE A 218 -13.95 24.95 1.53
CA PHE A 218 -14.56 25.80 2.56
C PHE A 218 -15.92 26.39 2.18
N ARG A 219 -16.36 26.26 0.91
CA ARG A 219 -17.67 26.76 0.44
C ARG A 219 -18.58 25.67 -0.11
N LEU A 220 -18.06 24.73 -0.89
CA LEU A 220 -18.88 23.73 -1.59
C LEU A 220 -19.07 22.45 -0.78
N ALA A 221 -18.03 21.96 -0.12
CA ALA A 221 -18.14 20.81 0.77
C ALA A 221 -18.96 21.13 2.03
N ARG A 222 -19.37 20.10 2.78
CA ARG A 222 -20.06 20.32 4.06
C ARG A 222 -19.10 20.96 5.07
N PRO A 223 -19.59 21.84 5.96
CA PRO A 223 -18.83 22.27 7.12
C PRO A 223 -18.25 21.08 7.89
N GLY A 224 -17.00 21.23 8.35
CA GLY A 224 -16.25 20.14 8.97
C GLY A 224 -15.91 18.99 8.03
N VAL A 225 -15.75 19.23 6.72
CA VAL A 225 -15.26 18.21 5.80
C VAL A 225 -13.89 17.67 6.26
N HIS A 226 -13.66 16.38 6.05
CA HIS A 226 -12.35 15.78 6.20
C HIS A 226 -11.73 15.51 4.82
N VAL A 227 -10.47 15.89 4.62
CA VAL A 227 -9.75 15.70 3.37
C VAL A 227 -8.65 14.66 3.58
N ASN A 228 -8.67 13.58 2.81
CA ASN A 228 -7.55 12.68 2.63
C ASN A 228 -6.80 13.08 1.35
N ALA A 229 -5.67 13.75 1.48
CA ALA A 229 -4.80 14.08 0.35
C ALA A 229 -3.76 12.98 0.20
N ILE A 230 -3.91 12.12 -0.82
CA ILE A 230 -3.07 10.92 -0.99
C ILE A 230 -2.29 10.91 -2.30
N GLY A 231 -2.59 11.81 -3.24
CA GLY A 231 -1.90 11.87 -4.51
C GLY A 231 -0.56 12.58 -4.38
N GLY A 232 -0.50 13.74 -3.73
CA GLY A 232 0.74 14.50 -3.52
C GLY A 232 1.73 13.78 -2.61
N ASP A 233 2.70 13.07 -3.19
CA ASP A 233 3.53 12.10 -2.47
C ASP A 233 5.04 12.22 -2.73
N CYS A 234 5.49 13.27 -3.43
CA CYS A 234 6.92 13.50 -3.68
C CYS A 234 7.22 14.99 -3.86
N PRO A 235 8.50 15.41 -3.82
CA PRO A 235 8.86 16.81 -3.96
C PRO A 235 8.41 17.37 -5.31
N GLY A 236 7.72 18.50 -5.27
CA GLY A 236 7.15 19.15 -6.45
C GLY A 236 5.88 18.49 -7.00
N LYS A 237 5.23 17.60 -6.23
CA LYS A 237 3.95 16.97 -6.56
C LYS A 237 2.93 17.24 -5.46
N THR A 238 1.94 18.08 -5.75
CA THR A 238 0.90 18.51 -4.79
C THR A 238 -0.48 18.51 -5.46
N GLU A 239 -1.55 18.45 -4.66
CA GLU A 239 -2.94 18.45 -5.10
C GLU A 239 -3.75 19.60 -4.48
N LEU A 240 -3.30 20.19 -3.38
CA LEU A 240 -4.08 21.18 -2.62
C LEU A 240 -3.57 22.61 -2.85
N ASP A 241 -4.51 23.55 -2.94
CA ASP A 241 -4.26 24.97 -2.70
C ASP A 241 -3.68 25.15 -1.27
N PRO A 242 -2.53 25.82 -1.09
CA PRO A 242 -1.92 25.99 0.24
C PRO A 242 -2.81 26.79 1.21
N ALA A 243 -3.79 27.56 0.72
CA ALA A 243 -4.77 28.20 1.58
C ALA A 243 -5.68 27.19 2.30
N ILE A 244 -5.85 25.97 1.78
CA ILE A 244 -6.56 24.88 2.47
C ILE A 244 -5.79 24.47 3.72
N LEU A 245 -4.48 24.28 3.59
CA LEU A 245 -3.61 23.86 4.69
C LEU A 245 -3.59 24.87 5.83
N ARG A 246 -3.61 26.18 5.51
CA ARG A 246 -3.64 27.25 6.52
C ARG A 246 -5.01 27.41 7.19
N GLY A 247 -6.08 26.93 6.58
CA GLY A 247 -7.45 27.01 7.09
C GLY A 247 -7.94 25.76 7.81
N ALA A 248 -7.12 24.72 7.91
CA ALA A 248 -7.48 23.40 8.44
C ALA A 248 -6.53 22.94 9.55
N GLU A 249 -6.99 21.96 10.34
CA GLU A 249 -6.09 21.16 11.17
C GLU A 249 -5.42 20.09 10.29
N VAL A 250 -4.09 20.10 10.23
CA VAL A 250 -3.32 19.22 9.35
C VAL A 250 -2.63 18.11 10.14
N PHE A 251 -2.88 16.88 9.69
CA PHE A 251 -2.36 15.65 10.25
C PHE A 251 -1.48 14.94 9.23
N VAL A 252 -0.37 14.36 9.67
CA VAL A 252 0.63 13.71 8.82
C VAL A 252 0.97 12.31 9.33
N GLU A 253 1.64 11.50 8.50
CA GLU A 253 2.18 10.21 8.94
C GLU A 253 3.48 10.40 9.74
N TYR A 254 4.58 10.66 9.05
CA TYR A 254 5.91 10.90 9.62
C TYR A 254 6.41 12.26 9.17
N GLU A 255 6.37 13.23 10.09
CA GLU A 255 6.59 14.65 9.77
C GLU A 255 7.89 14.90 8.98
N PRO A 256 9.06 14.34 9.35
CA PRO A 256 10.30 14.60 8.63
C PRO A 256 10.24 14.23 7.14
N GLN A 257 9.47 13.20 6.77
CA GLN A 257 9.25 12.81 5.38
C GLN A 257 8.16 13.66 4.72
N THR A 258 7.01 13.85 5.39
CA THR A 258 5.88 14.61 4.84
C THR A 258 6.24 16.08 4.58
N ARG A 259 7.15 16.68 5.37
CA ARG A 259 7.67 18.04 5.12
C ARG A 259 8.35 18.20 3.76
N ILE A 260 8.88 17.12 3.21
CA ILE A 260 9.62 17.12 1.94
C ILE A 260 8.69 16.74 0.77
N GLU A 261 7.70 15.90 1.02
CA GLU A 261 6.99 15.17 -0.03
C GLU A 261 5.48 15.43 -0.08
N GLY A 262 4.87 15.81 1.05
CA GLY A 262 3.43 16.01 1.17
C GLY A 262 2.99 17.39 0.73
N GLU A 263 1.71 17.68 0.91
CA GLU A 263 1.12 18.98 0.63
C GLU A 263 1.78 20.11 1.43
N ILE A 264 2.18 19.83 2.68
CA ILE A 264 2.83 20.82 3.56
C ILE A 264 4.22 21.28 3.10
N GLN A 265 4.79 20.67 2.05
CA GLN A 265 5.99 21.21 1.40
C GLN A 265 5.79 22.66 0.91
N GLN A 266 4.53 23.06 0.69
CA GLN A 266 4.12 24.42 0.31
C GLN A 266 4.08 25.40 1.50
N THR A 267 4.10 24.90 2.74
CA THR A 267 3.92 25.68 3.97
C THR A 267 4.87 25.18 5.07
N PRO A 268 6.19 25.44 4.95
CA PRO A 268 7.20 24.89 5.87
C PRO A 268 7.05 25.40 7.31
N ASP A 269 6.36 26.52 7.52
CA ASP A 269 6.05 27.13 8.81
C ASP A 269 4.82 26.52 9.51
N LEU A 270 4.03 25.71 8.82
CA LEU A 270 2.77 25.19 9.33
C LEU A 270 3.01 24.23 10.50
N VAL A 271 2.30 24.39 11.62
CA VAL A 271 2.29 23.39 12.69
C VAL A 271 1.39 22.23 12.27
N VAL A 272 1.89 21.01 12.38
CA VAL A 272 1.16 19.77 12.05
C VAL A 272 1.11 18.84 13.25
N THR A 273 0.20 17.88 13.22
CA THR A 273 0.11 16.80 14.22
C THR A 273 0.41 15.47 13.55
N GLU A 274 1.30 14.65 14.12
CA GLU A 274 1.49 13.30 13.59
C GLU A 274 0.32 12.41 14.02
N LEU A 275 -0.24 11.63 13.09
CA LEU A 275 -1.46 10.84 13.33
C LEU A 275 -1.31 9.87 14.50
N TRP A 276 -0.11 9.34 14.71
CA TRP A 276 0.16 8.44 15.83
C TRP A 276 -0.04 9.11 17.20
N GLU A 277 0.17 10.43 17.32
CA GLU A 277 -0.09 11.16 18.57
C GLU A 277 -1.58 11.17 18.91
N VAL A 278 -2.44 11.23 17.89
CA VAL A 278 -3.89 11.13 18.04
C VAL A 278 -4.29 9.70 18.42
N VAL A 279 -3.77 8.70 17.70
CA VAL A 279 -4.02 7.27 17.97
C VAL A 279 -3.59 6.88 19.38
N ALA A 280 -2.44 7.38 19.85
CA ALA A 280 -1.92 7.14 21.19
C ALA A 280 -2.60 8.01 22.28
N GLY A 281 -3.56 8.86 21.93
CA GLY A 281 -4.26 9.75 22.86
C GLY A 281 -3.39 10.86 23.47
N ARG A 282 -2.27 11.22 22.82
CA ARG A 282 -1.36 12.31 23.22
C ARG A 282 -1.81 13.67 22.67
N ARG A 283 -2.54 13.65 21.55
CA ARG A 283 -3.21 14.81 20.94
C ARG A 283 -4.67 14.48 20.70
N ASP A 284 -5.50 15.50 20.69
CA ASP A 284 -6.90 15.33 20.32
C ASP A 284 -7.02 15.16 18.80
N GLY A 285 -7.82 14.18 18.37
CA GLY A 285 -8.43 14.20 17.05
C GLY A 285 -9.73 15.01 17.08
N ARG A 286 -10.53 14.95 16.02
CA ARG A 286 -11.82 15.66 15.97
C ARG A 286 -12.75 15.29 17.13
N HIS A 287 -12.71 14.04 17.60
CA HIS A 287 -13.59 13.54 18.66
C HIS A 287 -12.96 13.60 20.07
N GLY A 288 -11.82 14.30 20.22
CA GLY A 288 -11.00 14.27 21.45
C GLY A 288 -10.23 12.95 21.62
N ALA A 289 -9.25 12.95 22.53
CA ALA A 289 -8.44 11.77 22.83
C ALA A 289 -9.33 10.57 23.23
N PRO A 290 -9.11 9.36 22.68
CA PRO A 290 -9.77 8.17 23.19
C PRO A 290 -9.40 8.01 24.67
N ALA A 291 -10.39 7.90 25.56
CA ALA A 291 -10.13 7.50 26.94
C ALA A 291 -9.35 6.18 26.91
N THR A 292 -8.09 6.22 27.36
CA THR A 292 -7.09 5.15 27.35
C THR A 292 -7.73 3.77 27.48
N ALA A 293 -7.66 2.95 26.44
CA ALA A 293 -8.10 1.56 26.48
C ALA A 293 -6.87 0.65 26.31
N GLY A 294 -6.71 -0.32 27.21
CA GLY A 294 -5.75 -1.39 27.03
C GLY A 294 -6.08 -2.25 25.81
N PRO A 295 -5.12 -3.06 25.34
CA PRO A 295 -5.30 -3.93 24.18
C PRO A 295 -6.36 -5.00 24.47
N GLY A 296 -7.55 -4.89 23.87
CA GLY A 296 -8.60 -5.92 24.00
C GLY A 296 -10.02 -5.52 23.62
N ASP A 297 -10.40 -4.24 23.76
CA ASP A 297 -11.81 -3.79 23.63
C ASP A 297 -12.09 -2.90 22.41
N ALA A 298 -11.38 -3.11 21.30
CA ALA A 298 -11.54 -2.32 20.07
C ALA A 298 -12.91 -2.46 19.38
N PHE A 299 -13.72 -3.47 19.73
CA PHE A 299 -14.95 -3.80 19.01
C PHE A 299 -16.24 -3.13 19.52
N ALA A 300 -16.20 -2.40 20.63
CA ALA A 300 -17.40 -1.83 21.23
C ALA A 300 -17.26 -0.34 21.55
N ARG A 301 -17.15 0.52 20.54
CA ARG A 301 -17.39 1.96 20.74
C ARG A 301 -18.35 2.50 19.69
N HIS A 302 -19.62 2.55 20.09
CA HIS A 302 -20.63 3.36 19.40
C HIS A 302 -20.22 4.83 19.47
N ALA A 303 -20.46 5.55 18.37
CA ALA A 303 -20.14 6.97 18.14
C ALA A 303 -20.83 7.97 19.11
N GLY A 304 -21.39 7.52 20.23
CA GLY A 304 -22.30 8.30 21.07
C GLY A 304 -21.69 8.95 22.32
N ASP A 305 -20.42 8.69 22.67
CA ASP A 305 -19.88 9.09 23.99
C ASP A 305 -18.56 9.89 23.92
N ARG A 306 -18.38 10.66 22.85
CA ARG A 306 -17.20 11.52 22.65
C ARG A 306 -17.62 13.00 22.68
N ARG A 307 -16.83 13.84 23.37
CA ARG A 307 -17.01 15.30 23.42
C ARG A 307 -17.04 15.85 21.98
N THR A 308 -17.80 16.91 21.74
CA THR A 308 -17.89 17.61 20.45
C THR A 308 -16.96 18.84 20.39
N PRO A 309 -15.69 18.72 19.96
CA PRO A 309 -14.98 19.81 19.28
C PRO A 309 -15.73 20.23 18.01
N ASP A 310 -15.49 21.47 17.58
CA ASP A 310 -16.24 22.19 16.53
C ASP A 310 -16.51 21.35 15.27
N ASP A 311 -17.77 20.97 15.06
CA ASP A 311 -18.26 20.25 13.86
C ASP A 311 -18.01 21.03 12.56
N ALA A 312 -17.60 22.30 12.61
CA ALA A 312 -17.25 23.09 11.44
C ALA A 312 -15.75 23.00 11.06
N THR A 313 -14.85 22.57 11.96
CA THR A 313 -13.40 22.55 11.70
C THR A 313 -13.04 21.60 10.56
N VAL A 314 -12.39 22.11 9.51
CA VAL A 314 -11.85 21.29 8.44
C VAL A 314 -10.58 20.58 8.92
N THR A 315 -10.46 19.29 8.59
CA THR A 315 -9.26 18.49 8.89
C THR A 315 -8.66 17.98 7.60
N VAL A 316 -7.35 17.98 7.47
CA VAL A 316 -6.60 17.42 6.34
C VAL A 316 -5.68 16.34 6.86
N PHE A 317 -5.74 15.15 6.28
CA PHE A 317 -4.69 14.14 6.39
C PHE A 317 -3.82 14.22 5.14
N ASP A 318 -2.60 14.73 5.32
CA ASP A 318 -1.56 14.84 4.29
C ASP A 318 -0.74 13.55 4.28
N SER A 319 -1.12 12.64 3.38
CA SER A 319 -0.62 11.27 3.31
C SER A 319 0.33 11.11 2.12
N VAL A 320 1.52 10.64 2.42
CA VAL A 320 2.58 10.35 1.43
C VAL A 320 2.95 8.86 1.40
N GLY A 321 2.45 8.10 2.39
CA GLY A 321 2.78 6.72 2.65
C GLY A 321 4.10 6.57 3.41
N PHE A 322 4.07 5.83 4.50
CA PHE A 322 5.24 5.58 5.33
C PHE A 322 5.53 4.10 5.55
N ALA A 323 6.81 3.77 5.78
CA ALA A 323 7.32 2.40 5.84
C ALA A 323 6.64 1.54 6.92
N VAL A 324 6.18 2.15 8.03
CA VAL A 324 5.42 1.45 9.08
C VAL A 324 4.17 0.79 8.51
N GLU A 325 3.47 1.46 7.60
CA GLU A 325 2.24 0.91 7.03
C GLU A 325 2.50 -0.32 6.15
N ASP A 326 3.60 -0.28 5.40
CA ASP A 326 4.05 -1.38 4.55
C ASP A 326 4.49 -2.58 5.38
N TRP A 327 5.23 -2.33 6.45
CA TRP A 327 5.68 -3.36 7.39
C TRP A 327 4.53 -4.01 8.16
N THR A 328 3.58 -3.22 8.65
CA THR A 328 2.34 -3.72 9.26
C THR A 328 1.58 -4.62 8.28
N ALA A 329 1.44 -4.17 7.03
CA ALA A 329 0.74 -4.93 6.00
C ALA A 329 1.46 -6.25 5.67
N LEU A 330 2.79 -6.23 5.53
CA LEU A 330 3.59 -7.43 5.31
C LEU A 330 3.43 -8.43 6.46
N ARG A 331 3.49 -7.97 7.72
CA ARG A 331 3.30 -8.84 8.90
C ARG A 331 1.92 -9.47 8.92
N LEU A 332 0.87 -8.67 8.69
CA LEU A 332 -0.50 -9.16 8.65
C LEU A 332 -0.68 -10.24 7.57
N VAL A 333 -0.16 -9.99 6.37
CA VAL A 333 -0.29 -10.92 5.24
C VAL A 333 0.50 -12.21 5.49
N ARG A 334 1.74 -12.12 5.99
CA ARG A 334 2.53 -13.30 6.40
C ARG A 334 1.77 -14.19 7.39
N ASP A 335 1.06 -13.58 8.34
CA ASP A 335 0.38 -14.29 9.42
C ASP A 335 -1.02 -14.79 9.03
N ASP A 336 -1.72 -14.13 8.09
CA ASP A 336 -3.11 -14.46 7.73
C ASP A 336 -3.25 -15.30 6.45
N VAL A 337 -2.27 -15.26 5.54
CA VAL A 337 -2.34 -16.00 4.29
C VAL A 337 -2.15 -17.50 4.52
N PRO A 338 -3.05 -18.37 4.01
CA PRO A 338 -2.87 -19.81 4.08
C PRO A 338 -1.58 -20.25 3.38
N THR A 339 -0.84 -21.17 4.00
CA THR A 339 0.42 -21.71 3.45
C THR A 339 0.27 -22.30 2.04
N GLY A 340 -0.91 -22.83 1.68
CA GLY A 340 -1.20 -23.32 0.33
C GLY A 340 -1.26 -22.26 -0.77
N LEU A 341 -1.20 -20.97 -0.41
CA LEU A 341 -1.05 -19.85 -1.35
C LEU A 341 0.39 -19.33 -1.43
N LEU A 342 1.32 -19.88 -0.65
CA LEU A 342 2.71 -19.44 -0.63
C LEU A 342 3.57 -20.33 -1.53
N GLN A 343 4.46 -19.69 -2.27
CA GLN A 343 5.60 -20.35 -2.90
C GLN A 343 6.81 -20.32 -1.94
N HIS A 344 7.85 -21.07 -2.25
CA HIS A 344 9.08 -21.12 -1.47
C HIS A 344 10.28 -20.86 -2.37
N LEU A 345 11.01 -19.77 -2.09
CA LEU A 345 12.14 -19.33 -2.89
C LEU A 345 13.46 -19.69 -2.24
N ASP A 346 14.41 -20.18 -3.03
CA ASP A 346 15.81 -20.31 -2.64
C ASP A 346 16.54 -18.98 -2.90
N LEU A 347 16.49 -18.08 -1.92
CA LEU A 347 17.01 -16.71 -2.03
C LEU A 347 18.34 -16.50 -1.31
N VAL A 348 18.66 -17.36 -0.34
CA VAL A 348 19.81 -17.20 0.56
C VAL A 348 20.72 -18.41 0.41
N ALA A 349 21.98 -18.16 0.10
CA ALA A 349 22.99 -19.21 0.03
C ALA A 349 23.16 -19.90 1.39
N GLU A 350 23.08 -21.23 1.41
CA GLU A 350 23.16 -22.05 2.62
C GLU A 350 24.18 -23.20 2.42
N PRO A 351 25.50 -22.90 2.45
CA PRO A 351 26.53 -23.94 2.43
C PRO A 351 26.53 -24.74 3.75
N GLU A 352 27.07 -25.96 3.72
CA GLU A 352 27.20 -26.82 4.93
C GLU A 352 28.09 -26.17 5.99
N ASP A 353 29.24 -25.61 5.59
CA ASP A 353 30.01 -24.67 6.41
C ASP A 353 29.58 -23.23 6.06
N PRO A 354 28.99 -22.45 6.98
CA PRO A 354 28.57 -21.07 6.74
C PRO A 354 29.74 -20.13 6.33
N LYS A 355 31.00 -20.57 6.46
CA LYS A 355 32.18 -19.84 6.01
C LYS A 355 32.70 -20.27 4.63
N ASP A 356 32.25 -21.41 4.10
CA ASP A 356 32.68 -21.94 2.80
C ASP A 356 31.59 -21.75 1.73
N LEU A 357 31.36 -20.49 1.36
CA LEU A 357 30.43 -20.17 0.27
C LEU A 357 30.88 -20.72 -1.09
N TYR A 358 32.19 -20.95 -1.26
CA TYR A 358 32.75 -21.45 -2.52
C TYR A 358 32.39 -22.92 -2.78
N SER A 359 32.09 -23.69 -1.73
CA SER A 359 31.58 -25.07 -1.84
C SER A 359 30.35 -25.20 -2.76
N LEU A 360 29.46 -24.19 -2.79
CA LEU A 360 28.29 -24.19 -3.66
C LEU A 360 28.66 -24.14 -5.14
N VAL A 361 29.72 -23.41 -5.49
CA VAL A 361 30.24 -23.33 -6.87
C VAL A 361 30.84 -24.67 -7.28
N LEU A 362 31.62 -25.30 -6.38
CA LEU A 362 32.23 -26.60 -6.63
C LEU A 362 31.19 -27.71 -6.80
N ALA A 363 30.10 -27.66 -6.03
CA ALA A 363 28.98 -28.59 -6.17
C ALA A 363 28.30 -28.43 -7.55
N ALA A 364 28.02 -27.19 -7.96
CA ALA A 364 27.41 -26.92 -9.26
C ALA A 364 28.27 -27.40 -10.46
N GLU A 365 29.59 -27.22 -10.40
CA GLU A 365 30.49 -27.76 -11.44
C GLU A 365 30.48 -29.29 -11.53
N GLN A 366 30.27 -29.98 -10.40
CA GLN A 366 30.19 -31.43 -10.36
C GLN A 366 28.88 -31.94 -10.99
N ASP A 367 27.77 -31.27 -10.69
CA ASP A 367 26.46 -31.57 -11.28
C ASP A 367 26.47 -31.37 -12.80
N ASP A 368 27.00 -30.24 -13.31
CA ASP A 368 27.12 -29.98 -14.75
C ASP A 368 27.97 -31.03 -15.48
N ARG A 369 29.05 -31.50 -14.84
CA ARG A 369 29.90 -32.57 -15.37
C ARG A 369 29.20 -33.92 -15.35
N ALA A 370 28.37 -34.19 -14.35
CA ALA A 370 27.57 -35.42 -14.26
C ALA A 370 26.48 -35.43 -15.35
N ASP A 371 25.72 -34.35 -15.50
CA ASP A 371 24.68 -34.21 -16.53
C ASP A 371 25.25 -34.33 -17.95
N SER A 372 26.42 -33.74 -18.19
CA SER A 372 27.12 -33.85 -19.49
C SER A 372 27.54 -35.29 -19.81
N ARG A 373 27.96 -36.06 -18.80
CA ARG A 373 28.32 -37.48 -18.96
C ARG A 373 27.08 -38.33 -19.24
N ASP A 374 26.01 -38.12 -18.48
CA ASP A 374 24.72 -38.80 -18.66
C ASP A 374 24.13 -38.55 -20.05
N ALA A 375 24.23 -37.31 -20.56
CA ALA A 375 23.82 -36.97 -21.92
C ALA A 375 24.67 -37.69 -22.98
N LEU A 376 25.98 -37.79 -22.78
CA LEU A 376 26.89 -38.51 -23.68
C LEU A 376 26.57 -40.02 -23.70
N ASP A 377 26.33 -40.62 -22.54
CA ASP A 377 26.02 -42.04 -22.40
C ASP A 377 24.65 -42.39 -23.01
N ARG A 378 23.66 -41.49 -22.93
CA ARG A 378 22.38 -41.63 -23.67
C ARG A 378 22.56 -41.51 -25.18
N LEU A 379 23.44 -40.61 -25.64
CA LEU A 379 23.76 -40.47 -27.07
C LEU A 379 24.48 -41.72 -27.61
N MET A 380 25.40 -42.28 -26.82
CA MET A 380 26.14 -43.50 -27.18
C MET A 380 25.28 -44.77 -27.02
N GLY A 381 24.31 -44.78 -26.09
CA GLY A 381 23.36 -45.88 -25.86
C GLY A 381 22.29 -46.06 -26.95
N LEU A 382 22.04 -45.06 -27.79
CA LEU A 382 21.17 -45.16 -28.97
C LEU A 382 21.83 -45.81 -30.19
N THR A 383 23.10 -46.25 -30.08
CA THR A 383 23.79 -46.98 -31.16
C THR A 383 23.84 -48.50 -30.94
N GLY A 384 23.23 -49.01 -29.86
CA GLY A 384 23.39 -50.40 -29.43
C GLY A 384 22.10 -51.21 -29.33
N ARG A 385 21.29 -51.30 -30.40
CA ARG A 385 20.36 -52.43 -30.68
C ARG A 385 19.61 -52.23 -32.00
N GLY A 386 20.10 -52.86 -33.07
CA GLY A 386 19.36 -53.05 -34.31
C GLY A 386 20.26 -53.24 -35.52
N HIS A 387 20.14 -54.40 -36.18
CA HIS A 387 20.73 -54.75 -37.49
C HIS A 387 22.21 -55.16 -37.55
N VAL A 388 22.51 -56.39 -37.15
CA VAL A 388 23.45 -57.25 -37.92
C VAL A 388 22.88 -58.68 -37.98
N GLU A 389 21.89 -58.89 -38.85
CA GLU A 389 21.52 -60.21 -39.36
C GLU A 389 21.01 -60.07 -40.81
N ALA A 390 21.95 -60.00 -41.76
CA ALA A 390 21.75 -60.41 -43.15
C ALA A 390 23.12 -60.47 -43.84
N LEU A 391 23.32 -61.50 -44.67
CA LEU A 391 24.47 -61.77 -45.56
C LEU A 391 25.54 -62.73 -45.02
N ALA A 392 25.12 -63.99 -44.82
CA ALA A 392 26.00 -65.15 -44.92
C ALA A 392 25.31 -66.30 -45.68
N THR A 393 24.94 -66.06 -46.95
CA THR A 393 24.61 -67.15 -47.89
C THR A 393 24.86 -66.70 -49.34
N ALA A 394 26.11 -66.83 -49.79
CA ALA A 394 26.48 -67.01 -51.21
C ALA A 394 27.98 -67.30 -51.33
N ARG A 395 28.38 -68.54 -51.07
CA ARG A 395 29.54 -69.23 -51.71
C ARG A 395 29.62 -70.69 -51.25
N ARG A 396 28.71 -71.52 -51.75
CA ARG A 396 28.95 -72.79 -52.47
C ARG A 396 27.62 -73.46 -52.78
#